data_AF-A0A829MC40-F1
#
_entry.id   AF-A0A829MC40-F1
#
_cell.length_a   1.000
_cell.length_b   1.000
_cell.length_c   1.000
_cell.angle_alpha   90.00
_cell.angle_beta   90.00
_cell.angle_gamma   90.00
#
_symmetry.space_group_name_H-M   'P 1'
#
loop_
_entity.id
_entity.type
_entity.pdbx_description
1 polymer ?
#
loop_
_entity_poly.entity_id
_entity_poly.type
_entity_poly.pdbx_seq_one_letter_code
_entity_poly.pdbx_strand_id
1 'polypeptide(L)'
;MTGAPDELWTTLHAIGGAIPQCRIVGCVAQGVNSQDVIESLRSEIGVRAADPFIAEMTFLDAMKFMGGCTTLTVAQCHPSWTGTGSGQLKREAFVASSRMVPHPDVDTARIETLLAGKPGLTFIFDSLGGVVRRISSDATAFPHRQAVACIQIYHGVGTDPVVAHERVSQARDGLGDICGPAAYVNYIDPGMPDWATAYYGDNLPRLRGIAATYDPKGVFRFAQAVQP
;
A
#
# COMPACT_ATOMS: atom_id res chain seq x y z
N MET A 1 12.64 7.21 11.73
CA MET A 1 13.67 7.95 10.98
C MET A 1 13.25 9.38 10.71
N THR A 2 13.56 10.30 11.63
CA THR A 2 13.56 11.73 11.34
C THR A 2 14.87 12.02 10.60
N GLY A 3 14.80 12.45 9.32
CA GLY A 3 16.00 12.68 8.50
C GLY A 3 16.35 11.61 7.48
N ALA A 4 15.42 10.68 7.17
CA ALA A 4 15.55 9.86 5.97
C ALA A 4 15.63 10.75 4.71
N PRO A 5 16.45 10.38 3.71
CA PRO A 5 16.56 11.16 2.48
C PRO A 5 15.25 11.15 1.69
N ASP A 6 14.99 12.23 0.94
CA ASP A 6 13.74 12.40 0.18
C ASP A 6 13.59 11.34 -0.92
N GLU A 7 14.71 10.76 -1.36
CA GLU A 7 14.80 9.70 -2.38
C GLU A 7 14.54 8.29 -1.84
N LEU A 8 14.40 8.12 -0.52
CA LEU A 8 14.12 6.82 0.09
C LEU A 8 12.64 6.47 -0.03
N TRP A 9 12.36 5.27 -0.52
CA TRP A 9 11.05 4.64 -0.43
C TRP A 9 11.16 3.29 0.27
N THR A 10 10.21 2.99 1.15
CA THR A 10 10.15 1.73 1.89
C THR A 10 8.74 1.21 2.06
N THR A 11 8.60 -0.11 2.11
CA THR A 11 7.41 -0.82 2.59
C THR A 11 7.79 -1.82 3.66
N LEU A 12 6.89 -2.01 4.64
CA LEU A 12 6.91 -3.17 5.52
C LEU A 12 5.80 -4.12 5.09
N HIS A 13 6.14 -5.36 4.77
CA HIS A 13 5.18 -6.41 4.48
C HIS A 13 5.05 -7.28 5.73
N ALA A 14 3.90 -7.23 6.39
CA ALA A 14 3.55 -8.13 7.50
C ALA A 14 2.64 -9.23 6.97
N ILE A 15 3.04 -10.49 7.15
CA ILE A 15 2.40 -11.67 6.57
C ILE A 15 1.81 -12.50 7.70
N GLY A 16 0.52 -12.81 7.58
CA GLY A 16 -0.22 -13.63 8.51
C GLY A 16 0.18 -15.10 8.44
N GLY A 17 0.07 -15.76 9.58
CA GLY A 17 0.51 -17.14 9.79
C GLY A 17 0.34 -17.54 11.25
N ALA A 18 0.78 -18.74 11.63
CA ALA A 18 0.74 -19.18 13.04
C ALA A 18 1.48 -18.20 13.96
N ILE A 19 2.64 -17.71 13.48
CA ILE A 19 3.35 -16.56 14.02
C ILE A 19 3.52 -15.59 12.84
N PRO A 20 2.98 -14.37 12.91
CA PRO A 20 3.17 -13.38 11.86
C PRO A 20 4.66 -13.11 11.62
N GLN A 21 5.02 -12.87 10.36
CA GLN A 21 6.37 -12.49 9.96
C GLN A 21 6.34 -11.13 9.28
N CYS A 22 7.46 -10.42 9.27
CA CYS A 22 7.57 -9.21 8.47
C CYS A 22 8.88 -9.15 7.68
N ARG A 23 8.84 -8.39 6.58
CA ARG A 23 10.03 -7.99 5.82
C ARG A 23 9.92 -6.51 5.48
N ILE A 24 11.06 -5.83 5.45
CA ILE A 24 11.15 -4.45 4.96
C ILE A 24 11.79 -4.51 3.58
N VAL A 25 11.16 -3.86 2.61
CA VAL A 25 11.66 -3.70 1.25
C VAL A 25 11.80 -2.21 0.99
N GLY A 26 12.83 -1.80 0.28
CA GLY A 26 12.99 -0.40 -0.06
C GLY A 26 13.98 -0.21 -1.20
N CYS A 27 13.95 0.98 -1.77
CA CYS A 27 14.93 1.43 -2.73
C CYS A 27 15.27 2.90 -2.44
N VAL A 28 16.45 3.30 -2.87
CA VAL A 28 16.90 4.68 -2.78
C VAL A 28 17.59 5.05 -4.09
N ALA A 29 17.42 6.30 -4.52
CA ALA A 29 18.04 6.77 -5.75
C ALA A 29 19.58 6.83 -5.63
N GLN A 30 20.24 6.91 -6.78
CA GLN A 30 21.69 7.02 -6.86
C GLN A 30 22.19 8.28 -6.13
N GLY A 31 23.27 8.13 -5.36
CA GLY A 31 23.88 9.21 -4.59
C GLY A 31 23.63 9.15 -3.09
N VAL A 32 22.69 8.30 -2.63
CA VAL A 32 22.53 7.96 -1.22
C VAL A 32 23.25 6.65 -0.92
N ASN A 33 24.01 6.62 0.17
CA ASN A 33 24.63 5.40 0.67
C ASN A 33 23.56 4.51 1.33
N SER A 34 23.21 3.41 0.68
CA SER A 34 22.20 2.46 1.17
C SER A 34 22.60 1.78 2.48
N GLN A 35 23.90 1.61 2.74
CA GLN A 35 24.38 1.02 4.00
C GLN A 35 24.06 1.93 5.18
N ASP A 36 24.30 3.23 5.06
CA ASP A 36 24.05 4.21 6.14
C ASP A 36 22.56 4.26 6.50
N VAL A 37 21.68 4.22 5.49
CA VAL A 37 20.22 4.17 5.70
C VAL A 37 19.80 2.90 6.45
N ILE A 38 20.35 1.74 6.07
CA ILE A 38 20.02 0.45 6.69
C ILE A 38 20.58 0.38 8.11
N GLU A 39 21.77 0.90 8.35
CA GLU A 39 22.40 0.93 9.66
C GLU A 39 21.67 1.89 10.61
N SER A 40 21.24 3.05 10.11
CA SER A 40 20.34 3.95 10.84
C SER A 40 19.03 3.26 11.22
N LEU A 41 18.38 2.57 10.28
CA LEU A 41 17.15 1.82 10.57
C LEU A 41 17.39 0.75 11.64
N ARG A 42 18.44 -0.05 11.51
CA ARG A 42 18.79 -1.10 12.49
C ARG A 42 19.04 -0.52 13.88
N SER A 43 19.74 0.61 13.95
CA SER A 43 19.99 1.30 15.21
C SER A 43 18.71 1.81 15.85
N GLU A 44 17.75 2.29 15.06
CA GLU A 44 16.45 2.77 15.58
C GLU A 44 15.56 1.62 16.07
N ILE A 45 15.44 0.53 15.30
CA ILE A 45 14.51 -0.56 15.63
C ILE A 45 15.10 -1.59 16.59
N GLY A 46 16.43 -1.66 16.74
CA GLY A 46 17.10 -2.61 17.62
C GLY A 46 16.99 -4.09 17.19
N VAL A 47 16.58 -4.33 15.94
CA VAL A 47 16.37 -5.68 15.38
C VAL A 47 17.38 -5.96 14.28
N ARG A 48 17.99 -7.15 14.32
CA ARG A 48 18.81 -7.67 13.24
C ARG A 48 17.95 -8.50 12.29
N ALA A 49 17.98 -8.15 11.01
CA ALA A 49 17.31 -8.92 9.97
C ALA A 49 17.90 -10.34 9.89
N ALA A 50 17.02 -11.35 9.82
CA ALA A 50 17.42 -12.74 9.65
C ALA A 50 18.01 -13.02 8.26
N ASP A 51 17.51 -12.32 7.23
CA ASP A 51 17.90 -12.49 5.83
C ASP A 51 18.11 -11.11 5.17
N PRO A 52 19.29 -10.49 5.32
CA PRO A 52 19.57 -9.17 4.74
C PRO A 52 19.93 -9.28 3.26
N PHE A 53 19.34 -8.41 2.43
CA PHE A 53 19.69 -8.26 1.02
C PHE A 53 19.91 -6.78 0.66
N ILE A 54 21.04 -6.50 0.03
CA ILE A 54 21.40 -5.17 -0.47
C ILE A 54 22.08 -5.37 -1.83
N ALA A 55 21.62 -4.66 -2.85
CA ALA A 55 22.21 -4.70 -4.17
C ALA A 55 22.09 -3.33 -4.85
N GLU A 56 23.16 -2.92 -5.54
CA GLU A 56 23.08 -1.84 -6.51
C GLU A 56 22.58 -2.40 -7.84
N MET A 57 21.67 -1.67 -8.47
CA MET A 57 21.05 -2.09 -9.72
C MET A 57 20.96 -0.91 -10.69
N THR A 58 21.04 -1.21 -11.99
CA THR A 58 20.58 -0.24 -12.99
C THR A 58 19.09 0.02 -12.81
N PHE A 59 18.59 1.16 -13.30
CA PHE A 59 17.16 1.46 -13.21
C PHE A 59 16.28 0.31 -13.77
N LEU A 60 16.64 -0.24 -14.93
CA LEU A 60 15.87 -1.31 -15.55
C LEU A 60 15.91 -2.61 -14.73
N ASP A 61 17.07 -2.97 -14.17
CA ASP A 61 17.19 -4.15 -13.33
C ASP A 61 16.41 -3.98 -12.01
N ALA A 62 16.43 -2.79 -11.42
CA ALA A 62 15.62 -2.45 -10.25
C ALA A 62 14.12 -2.57 -10.55
N MET A 63 13.66 -2.05 -11.70
CA MET A 63 12.26 -2.20 -12.13
C MET A 63 11.88 -3.67 -12.32
N LYS A 64 12.75 -4.49 -12.91
CA LYS A 64 12.53 -5.93 -13.04
C LYS A 64 12.55 -6.65 -11.69
N PHE A 65 13.39 -6.22 -10.75
CA PHE A 65 13.44 -6.73 -9.39
C PHE A 65 12.15 -6.45 -8.64
N MET A 66 11.72 -5.20 -8.61
CA MET A 66 10.46 -4.79 -7.98
C MET A 66 9.24 -5.43 -8.66
N GLY A 67 9.30 -5.64 -9.99
CA GLY A 67 8.28 -6.34 -10.76
C GLY A 67 8.33 -7.87 -10.67
N GLY A 68 9.27 -8.46 -9.92
CA GLY A 68 9.35 -9.91 -9.71
C GLY A 68 9.75 -10.72 -10.96
N CYS A 69 10.46 -10.11 -11.92
CA CYS A 69 10.75 -10.70 -13.23
C CYS A 69 12.24 -10.64 -13.62
N THR A 70 13.15 -10.63 -12.64
CA THR A 70 14.60 -10.47 -12.85
C THR A 70 15.20 -11.51 -13.80
N THR A 71 14.69 -12.74 -13.75
CA THR A 71 15.15 -13.87 -14.57
C THR A 71 14.65 -13.83 -16.02
N LEU A 72 13.75 -12.90 -16.35
CA LEU A 72 13.14 -12.76 -17.66
C LEU A 72 13.84 -11.67 -18.48
N THR A 73 13.81 -11.78 -19.80
CA THR A 73 14.11 -10.64 -20.68
C THR A 73 13.02 -9.57 -20.57
N VAL A 74 13.26 -8.34 -21.04
CA VAL A 74 12.24 -7.28 -21.04
C VAL A 74 10.98 -7.72 -21.80
N ALA A 75 11.13 -8.36 -22.96
CA ALA A 75 10.00 -8.87 -23.73
C ALA A 75 9.20 -9.94 -22.96
N GLN A 76 9.88 -10.79 -22.18
CA GLN A 76 9.25 -11.82 -21.35
C GLN A 76 8.60 -11.25 -20.08
N CYS A 77 9.10 -10.14 -19.54
CA CYS A 77 8.50 -9.40 -18.41
C CYS A 77 7.27 -8.58 -18.86
N HIS A 78 6.40 -9.20 -19.65
CA HIS A 78 5.11 -8.66 -20.05
C HIS A 78 4.01 -9.67 -19.70
N PRO A 79 2.77 -9.21 -19.54
CA PRO A 79 1.60 -10.07 -19.41
C PRO A 79 1.52 -11.12 -20.52
N SER A 80 1.29 -12.38 -20.17
CA SER A 80 1.18 -13.47 -21.15
C SER A 80 -0.08 -13.42 -22.02
N TRP A 81 -0.99 -12.47 -21.76
CA TRP A 81 -2.33 -12.41 -22.37
C TRP A 81 -2.56 -11.18 -23.25
N THR A 82 -1.58 -10.30 -23.44
CA THR A 82 -1.74 -9.10 -24.29
C THR A 82 -1.64 -9.40 -25.79
N GLY A 83 -1.32 -10.63 -26.18
CA GLY A 83 -1.22 -11.04 -27.59
C GLY A 83 0.01 -10.51 -28.32
N THR A 84 0.89 -9.77 -27.63
CA THR A 84 2.07 -9.12 -28.19
C THR A 84 3.35 -9.84 -27.76
N GLY A 85 3.66 -11.00 -28.36
CA GLY A 85 4.98 -11.62 -28.24
C GLY A 85 5.15 -12.63 -27.10
N SER A 86 6.33 -12.65 -26.49
CA SER A 86 6.85 -13.71 -25.59
C SER A 86 6.62 -13.48 -24.09
N GLY A 87 5.63 -12.65 -23.73
CA GLY A 87 5.29 -12.32 -22.34
C GLY A 87 4.96 -13.56 -21.51
N GLN A 88 5.44 -13.61 -20.27
CA GLN A 88 5.32 -14.78 -19.37
C GLN A 88 4.64 -14.46 -18.03
N LEU A 89 4.38 -13.18 -17.73
CA LEU A 89 3.75 -12.81 -16.46
C LEU A 89 2.31 -13.31 -16.43
N LYS A 90 1.98 -14.08 -15.39
CA LYS A 90 0.65 -14.65 -15.19
C LYS A 90 -0.25 -13.67 -14.45
N ARG A 91 -1.56 -13.82 -14.61
CA ARG A 91 -2.54 -13.06 -13.81
C ARG A 91 -2.53 -13.57 -12.38
N GLU A 92 -2.58 -12.64 -11.44
CA GLU A 92 -2.87 -12.92 -10.04
C GLU A 92 -4.30 -12.48 -9.72
N ALA A 93 -5.01 -13.29 -8.95
CA ALA A 93 -6.35 -12.98 -8.47
C ALA A 93 -6.28 -12.78 -6.95
N PHE A 94 -6.75 -11.63 -6.49
CA PHE A 94 -6.69 -11.23 -5.10
C PHE A 94 -7.87 -10.36 -4.72
N VAL A 95 -8.12 -10.27 -3.42
CA VAL A 95 -8.99 -9.28 -2.80
C VAL A 95 -8.11 -8.29 -2.07
N ALA A 96 -8.44 -6.99 -2.18
CA ALA A 96 -7.69 -5.95 -1.51
C ALA A 96 -8.59 -4.85 -0.92
N SER A 97 -8.06 -4.16 0.08
CA SER A 97 -8.65 -2.98 0.73
C SER A 97 -7.52 -2.13 1.32
N SER A 98 -7.84 -1.04 2.03
CA SER A 98 -6.81 -0.24 2.71
C SER A 98 -7.29 0.46 3.99
N ARG A 99 -6.32 0.89 4.79
CA ARG A 99 -6.51 1.87 5.87
C ARG A 99 -5.30 2.80 5.94
N MET A 100 -5.50 4.03 6.41
CA MET A 100 -4.40 4.97 6.67
C MET A 100 -3.99 4.89 8.13
N VAL A 101 -2.68 4.89 8.40
CA VAL A 101 -2.14 4.97 9.75
C VAL A 101 -1.96 6.45 10.12
N PRO A 102 -2.72 7.00 11.06
CA PRO A 102 -2.75 8.44 11.32
C PRO A 102 -1.49 8.96 12.00
N HIS A 103 -0.87 8.14 12.86
CA HIS A 103 0.27 8.50 13.71
C HIS A 103 1.06 7.24 14.10
N PRO A 104 2.32 7.35 14.55
CA PRO A 104 3.13 6.18 14.87
C PRO A 104 2.65 5.42 16.12
N ASP A 105 1.91 6.08 17.00
CA ASP A 105 1.49 5.50 18.30
C ASP A 105 0.24 4.60 18.22
N VAL A 106 -0.09 4.07 17.04
CA VAL A 106 -1.17 3.08 16.90
C VAL A 106 -0.82 1.78 17.63
N ASP A 107 -1.84 1.05 18.09
CA ASP A 107 -1.65 -0.22 18.81
C ASP A 107 -1.19 -1.33 17.85
N THR A 108 0.13 -1.45 17.68
CA THR A 108 0.76 -2.42 16.78
C THR A 108 0.57 -3.87 17.22
N ALA A 109 0.40 -4.13 18.52
CA ALA A 109 0.12 -5.47 19.03
C ALA A 109 -1.29 -5.95 18.63
N ARG A 110 -2.28 -5.04 18.63
CA ARG A 110 -3.60 -5.33 18.07
C ARG A 110 -3.54 -5.58 16.56
N ILE A 111 -2.71 -4.84 15.83
CA ILE A 111 -2.50 -5.08 14.39
C ILE A 111 -1.89 -6.47 14.14
N GLU A 112 -0.88 -6.87 14.91
CA GLU A 112 -0.29 -8.21 14.82
C GLU A 112 -1.31 -9.32 15.10
N THR A 113 -2.18 -9.12 16.09
CA THR A 113 -3.27 -10.05 16.41
C THR A 113 -4.24 -10.25 15.23
N LEU A 114 -4.42 -9.24 14.39
CA LEU A 114 -5.21 -9.39 13.15
C LEU A 114 -4.54 -10.34 12.15
N LEU A 115 -3.22 -10.51 12.16
CA LEU A 115 -2.48 -11.41 11.27
C LEU A 115 -2.29 -12.83 11.86
N ALA A 116 -2.31 -12.96 13.18
CA ALA A 116 -2.16 -14.25 13.86
C ALA A 116 -3.23 -15.26 13.42
N GLY A 117 -2.78 -16.46 13.04
CA GLY A 117 -3.62 -17.55 12.57
C GLY A 117 -4.28 -17.33 11.19
N LYS A 118 -3.85 -16.33 10.41
CA LYS A 118 -4.47 -15.98 9.11
C LYS A 118 -3.46 -16.10 7.97
N PRO A 119 -3.08 -17.33 7.56
CA PRO A 119 -2.14 -17.54 6.47
C PRO A 119 -2.66 -16.90 5.17
N GLY A 120 -1.78 -16.25 4.42
CA GLY A 120 -2.09 -15.62 3.14
C GLY A 120 -2.64 -14.18 3.24
N LEU A 121 -3.08 -13.74 4.43
CA LEU A 121 -3.40 -12.33 4.68
C LEU A 121 -2.10 -11.53 4.82
N THR A 122 -1.96 -10.46 4.05
CA THR A 122 -0.77 -9.61 4.07
C THR A 122 -1.18 -8.16 4.28
N PHE A 123 -0.49 -7.47 5.18
CA PHE A 123 -0.54 -6.02 5.33
C PHE A 123 0.75 -5.42 4.78
N ILE A 124 0.63 -4.57 3.76
CA ILE A 124 1.76 -3.84 3.19
C ILE A 124 1.65 -2.39 3.67
N PHE A 125 2.58 -1.97 4.51
CA PHE A 125 2.66 -0.60 5.02
C PHE A 125 3.57 0.19 4.10
N ASP A 126 2.99 1.00 3.20
CA ASP A 126 3.73 2.00 2.45
C ASP A 126 4.05 3.16 3.37
N SER A 127 5.34 3.41 3.61
CA SER A 127 5.77 4.52 4.44
C SER A 127 5.36 5.85 3.80
N LEU A 128 4.71 6.71 4.59
CA LEU A 128 4.41 8.09 4.23
C LEU A 128 5.24 9.04 5.14
N GLY A 129 4.96 10.34 5.05
CA GLY A 129 5.78 11.38 5.67
C GLY A 129 6.66 12.07 4.63
N GLY A 130 7.91 12.40 5.01
CA GLY A 130 8.90 13.00 4.11
C GLY A 130 8.34 14.13 3.24
N VAL A 131 8.66 14.08 1.94
CA VAL A 131 8.15 15.03 0.94
C VAL A 131 6.62 15.04 0.80
N VAL A 132 5.95 13.92 1.03
CA VAL A 132 4.48 13.81 0.93
C VAL A 132 3.81 14.76 1.92
N ARG A 133 4.35 14.86 3.13
CA ARG A 133 3.83 15.70 4.23
C ARG A 133 4.08 17.20 4.03
N ARG A 134 5.01 17.59 3.14
CA ARG A 134 5.33 19.00 2.86
C ARG A 134 4.22 19.74 2.11
N ILE A 135 3.33 19.00 1.44
CA ILE A 135 2.17 19.53 0.73
C ILE A 135 0.97 19.58 1.69
N SER A 136 0.22 20.69 1.72
CA SER A 136 -0.99 20.80 2.56
C SER A 136 -2.06 19.79 2.15
N SER A 137 -2.88 19.36 3.11
CA SER A 137 -3.94 18.35 2.89
C SER A 137 -4.98 18.78 1.87
N ASP A 138 -5.23 20.08 1.72
CA ASP A 138 -6.22 20.68 0.82
C ASP A 138 -5.68 21.08 -0.57
N ALA A 139 -4.36 20.98 -0.79
CA ALA A 139 -3.73 21.37 -2.05
C ALA A 139 -4.11 20.43 -3.21
N THR A 140 -4.38 19.16 -2.93
CA THR A 140 -4.70 18.14 -3.95
C THR A 140 -5.88 17.27 -3.51
N ALA A 141 -6.32 16.34 -4.37
CA ALA A 141 -7.37 15.38 -4.01
C ALA A 141 -6.93 14.27 -3.02
N PHE A 142 -5.66 14.26 -2.58
CA PHE A 142 -5.14 13.30 -1.60
C PHE A 142 -4.99 13.99 -0.23
N PRO A 143 -5.95 13.80 0.69
CA PRO A 143 -5.99 14.53 1.96
C PRO A 143 -5.03 13.99 3.02
N HIS A 144 -4.63 12.72 2.93
CA HIS A 144 -3.92 11.99 4.00
C HIS A 144 -2.41 12.32 4.10
N ARG A 145 -2.07 13.60 3.93
CA ARG A 145 -0.68 14.12 3.95
C ARG A 145 0.02 13.95 5.29
N GLN A 146 -0.75 13.81 6.36
CA GLN A 146 -0.25 13.67 7.74
C GLN A 146 -0.16 12.22 8.21
N ALA A 147 -0.69 11.25 7.44
CA ALA A 147 -0.58 9.84 7.77
C ALA A 147 0.89 9.38 7.72
N VAL A 148 1.25 8.43 8.58
CA VAL A 148 2.60 7.85 8.62
C VAL A 148 2.75 6.64 7.71
N ALA A 149 1.63 5.99 7.35
CA ALA A 149 1.63 4.92 6.37
C ALA A 149 0.24 4.73 5.72
N CYS A 150 0.22 4.14 4.53
CA CYS A 150 -0.96 3.50 3.95
C CYS A 150 -0.80 1.98 4.13
N ILE A 151 -1.79 1.31 4.72
CA ILE A 151 -1.84 -0.15 4.79
C ILE A 151 -2.62 -0.64 3.59
N GLN A 152 -1.98 -1.35 2.68
CA GLN A 152 -2.66 -2.22 1.72
C GLN A 152 -2.97 -3.55 2.41
N ILE A 153 -4.23 -3.96 2.33
CA ILE A 153 -4.69 -5.24 2.87
C ILE A 153 -4.85 -6.17 1.68
N TYR A 154 -4.16 -7.31 1.67
CA TYR A 154 -4.11 -8.22 0.54
C TYR A 154 -4.37 -9.66 0.96
N HIS A 155 -5.17 -10.38 0.17
CA HIS A 155 -5.29 -11.82 0.26
C HIS A 155 -5.49 -12.41 -1.14
N GLY A 156 -4.67 -13.39 -1.53
CA GLY A 156 -4.88 -14.12 -2.79
C GLY A 156 -6.19 -14.90 -2.77
N VAL A 157 -6.94 -14.94 -3.87
CA VAL A 157 -8.26 -15.60 -3.91
C VAL A 157 -8.18 -17.09 -3.57
N GLY A 158 -7.08 -17.76 -3.95
CA GLY A 158 -6.92 -19.20 -3.71
C GLY A 158 -8.01 -20.02 -4.40
N THR A 159 -8.51 -21.07 -3.73
CA THR A 159 -9.58 -21.93 -4.23
C THR A 159 -10.98 -21.41 -3.91
N ASP A 160 -11.11 -20.52 -2.92
CA ASP A 160 -12.40 -19.99 -2.45
C ASP A 160 -12.33 -18.46 -2.26
N PRO A 161 -12.95 -17.68 -3.16
CA PRO A 161 -12.97 -16.23 -3.05
C PRO A 161 -13.70 -15.72 -1.82
N VAL A 162 -14.65 -16.47 -1.26
CA VAL A 162 -15.41 -16.04 -0.07
C VAL A 162 -14.47 -15.86 1.12
N VAL A 163 -13.56 -16.81 1.33
CA VAL A 163 -12.56 -16.73 2.40
C VAL A 163 -11.68 -15.50 2.23
N ALA A 164 -11.22 -15.20 1.01
CA ALA A 164 -10.40 -14.02 0.75
C ALA A 164 -11.16 -12.72 1.07
N HIS A 165 -12.43 -12.62 0.65
CA HIS A 165 -13.29 -11.48 0.96
C HIS A 165 -13.55 -11.30 2.46
N GLU A 166 -13.85 -12.39 3.18
CA GLU A 166 -14.09 -12.35 4.62
C GLU A 166 -12.83 -11.91 5.37
N ARG A 167 -11.66 -12.47 5.03
CA ARG A 167 -10.39 -12.13 5.66
C ARG A 167 -10.02 -10.67 5.44
N VAL A 168 -10.15 -10.17 4.22
CA VAL A 168 -9.87 -8.77 3.90
C VAL A 168 -10.86 -7.83 4.60
N SER A 169 -12.15 -8.17 4.63
CA SER A 169 -13.18 -7.34 5.28
C SER A 169 -12.97 -7.26 6.79
N GLN A 170 -12.74 -8.40 7.46
CA GLN A 170 -12.44 -8.45 8.90
C GLN A 170 -11.17 -7.66 9.23
N ALA A 171 -10.13 -7.76 8.40
CA ALA A 171 -8.91 -7.01 8.57
C ALA A 171 -9.11 -5.50 8.39
N ARG A 172 -9.86 -5.08 7.35
CA ARG A 172 -10.21 -3.67 7.12
C ARG A 172 -10.94 -3.07 8.31
N ASP A 173 -11.91 -3.80 8.86
CA ASP A 173 -12.72 -3.31 9.98
C ASP A 173 -11.88 -3.25 11.27
N GLY A 174 -11.12 -4.31 11.57
CA GLY A 174 -10.21 -4.32 12.72
C GLY A 174 -9.12 -3.26 12.64
N LEU A 175 -8.56 -2.99 11.46
CA LEU A 175 -7.63 -1.88 11.24
C LEU A 175 -8.34 -0.53 11.35
N GLY A 176 -9.61 -0.43 10.96
CA GLY A 176 -10.43 0.75 11.16
C GLY A 176 -10.63 1.08 12.64
N ASP A 177 -10.81 0.07 13.50
CA ASP A 177 -10.92 0.23 14.95
C ASP A 177 -9.60 0.66 15.62
N ILE A 178 -8.47 0.46 14.96
CA ILE A 178 -7.13 0.79 15.48
C ILE A 178 -6.65 2.14 14.93
N CYS A 179 -6.81 2.36 13.63
CA CYS A 179 -6.23 3.49 12.90
C CYS A 179 -7.26 4.58 12.56
N GLY A 180 -8.56 4.31 12.71
CA GLY A 180 -9.62 5.20 12.30
C GLY A 180 -10.12 4.95 10.86
N PRO A 181 -11.03 5.79 10.37
CA PRO A 181 -11.83 5.49 9.17
C PRO A 181 -11.11 5.74 7.84
N ALA A 182 -10.00 6.48 7.84
CA ALA A 182 -9.33 6.88 6.60
C ALA A 182 -8.81 5.68 5.79
N ALA A 183 -8.93 5.75 4.48
CA ALA A 183 -8.51 4.72 3.53
C ALA A 183 -8.04 5.36 2.21
N TYR A 184 -7.39 4.59 1.33
CA TYR A 184 -6.88 5.10 0.07
C TYR A 184 -7.71 4.61 -1.12
N VAL A 185 -8.20 5.55 -1.93
CA VAL A 185 -9.13 5.28 -3.04
C VAL A 185 -8.62 4.28 -4.08
N ASN A 186 -7.30 4.14 -4.28
CA ASN A 186 -6.77 3.16 -5.24
C ASN A 186 -6.92 1.70 -4.78
N TYR A 187 -7.23 1.47 -3.50
CA TYR A 187 -7.67 0.18 -2.95
C TYR A 187 -9.17 0.23 -2.66
N ILE A 188 -9.93 0.56 -3.71
CA ILE A 188 -11.37 0.75 -3.62
C ILE A 188 -12.06 -0.54 -3.16
N ASP A 189 -12.78 -0.44 -2.04
CA ASP A 189 -13.48 -1.55 -1.42
C ASP A 189 -14.99 -1.26 -1.35
N PRO A 190 -15.85 -2.07 -2.01
CA PRO A 190 -17.30 -1.93 -1.94
C PRO A 190 -17.86 -1.98 -0.51
N GLY A 191 -17.17 -2.65 0.42
CA GLY A 191 -17.55 -2.75 1.83
C GLY A 191 -16.99 -1.64 2.73
N MET A 192 -16.30 -0.64 2.18
CA MET A 192 -15.72 0.44 2.97
C MET A 192 -16.81 1.32 3.64
N PRO A 193 -16.83 1.41 4.99
CA PRO A 193 -17.76 2.29 5.70
C PRO A 193 -17.47 3.76 5.40
N ASP A 194 -18.52 4.55 5.14
CA ASP A 194 -18.44 5.98 4.79
C ASP A 194 -17.33 6.28 3.77
N TRP A 195 -17.28 5.48 2.70
CA TRP A 195 -16.19 5.43 1.73
C TRP A 195 -15.76 6.81 1.22
N ALA A 196 -16.70 7.74 1.01
CA ALA A 196 -16.41 9.04 0.44
C ALA A 196 -15.57 9.89 1.41
N THR A 197 -15.95 9.93 2.68
CA THR A 197 -15.16 10.61 3.72
C THR A 197 -13.88 9.82 4.02
N ALA A 198 -13.93 8.49 4.03
CA ALA A 198 -12.76 7.65 4.24
C ALA A 198 -11.64 7.95 3.23
N TYR A 199 -11.99 8.10 1.95
CA TYR A 199 -11.03 8.34 0.86
C TYR A 199 -10.64 9.80 0.65
N TYR A 200 -11.55 10.74 0.91
CA TYR A 200 -11.37 12.14 0.52
C TYR A 200 -11.38 13.13 1.68
N GLY A 201 -11.78 12.71 2.89
CA GLY A 201 -11.81 13.54 4.09
C GLY A 201 -12.45 14.90 3.85
N ASP A 202 -11.82 15.95 4.37
CA ASP A 202 -12.26 17.34 4.26
C ASP A 202 -12.27 17.87 2.81
N ASN A 203 -11.64 17.17 1.86
CA ASN A 203 -11.61 17.57 0.45
C ASN A 203 -12.87 17.13 -0.30
N LEU A 204 -13.70 16.25 0.28
CA LEU A 204 -14.91 15.73 -0.36
C LEU A 204 -15.86 16.82 -0.88
N PRO A 205 -16.20 17.90 -0.14
CA PRO A 205 -17.10 18.94 -0.63
C PRO A 205 -16.59 19.64 -1.90
N ARG A 206 -15.27 19.89 -1.98
CA ARG A 206 -14.64 20.48 -3.17
C ARG A 206 -14.76 19.53 -4.37
N LEU A 207 -14.55 18.23 -4.16
CA LEU A 207 -14.70 17.22 -5.22
C LEU A 207 -16.14 17.11 -5.71
N ARG A 208 -17.14 17.17 -4.82
CA ARG A 208 -18.56 17.22 -5.21
C ARG A 208 -18.87 18.47 -6.05
N GLY A 209 -18.34 19.64 -5.67
CA GLY A 209 -18.49 20.87 -6.46
C GLY A 209 -17.87 20.76 -7.86
N ILE A 210 -16.73 20.09 -7.99
CA ILE A 210 -16.11 19.79 -9.29
C ILE A 210 -17.01 18.84 -10.10
N ALA A 211 -17.51 17.76 -9.50
CA ALA A 211 -18.43 16.83 -10.16
C ALA A 211 -19.72 17.53 -10.63
N ALA A 212 -20.29 18.43 -9.81
CA ALA A 212 -21.45 19.24 -10.18
C ALA A 212 -21.18 20.17 -11.38
N THR A 213 -19.95 20.67 -11.52
CA THR A 213 -19.57 21.58 -12.61
C THR A 213 -19.31 20.83 -13.91
N TYR A 214 -18.57 19.72 -13.85
CA TYR A 214 -18.04 19.03 -15.04
C TYR A 214 -18.79 17.76 -15.42
N ASP A 215 -19.49 17.11 -14.49
CA ASP A 215 -20.34 15.94 -14.75
C ASP A 215 -21.72 16.05 -14.06
N PRO A 216 -22.50 17.13 -14.33
CA PRO A 216 -23.80 17.35 -13.67
C PRO A 216 -24.83 16.25 -13.97
N LYS A 217 -24.61 15.44 -15.01
CA LYS A 217 -25.50 14.34 -15.40
C LYS A 217 -25.01 12.98 -14.91
N GLY A 218 -23.84 12.91 -14.27
CA GLY A 218 -23.26 11.66 -13.76
C GLY A 218 -22.98 10.64 -14.85
N VAL A 219 -22.42 11.07 -15.98
CA VAL A 219 -22.00 10.19 -17.08
C VAL A 219 -20.91 9.23 -16.61
N PHE A 220 -20.01 9.66 -15.73
CA PHE A 220 -18.91 8.86 -15.19
C PHE A 220 -19.28 8.16 -13.86
N ARG A 221 -20.47 7.56 -13.79
CA ARG A 221 -21.00 6.91 -12.58
C ARG A 221 -20.51 5.48 -12.42
N PHE A 222 -20.13 5.14 -11.20
CA PHE A 222 -19.94 3.78 -10.67
C PHE A 222 -20.30 3.77 -9.17
N ALA A 223 -20.26 2.59 -8.53
CA ALA A 223 -20.79 2.38 -7.17
C ALA A 223 -20.26 3.36 -6.11
N GLN A 224 -19.01 3.79 -6.22
CA GLN A 224 -18.33 4.71 -5.29
C GLN A 224 -17.77 5.94 -6.06
N ALA A 225 -18.49 6.40 -7.08
CA ALA A 225 -18.17 7.65 -7.77
C ALA A 225 -18.52 8.86 -6.91
N VAL A 226 -17.65 9.87 -6.83
CA VAL A 226 -18.04 11.18 -6.28
C VAL A 226 -19.14 11.77 -7.15
N GLN A 227 -20.27 12.10 -6.53
CA GLN A 227 -21.43 12.69 -7.20
C GLN A 227 -21.60 14.16 -6.75
N PRO A 228 -22.29 14.99 -7.55
CA PRO A 228 -22.71 16.34 -7.14
C PRO A 228 -23.34 16.38 -5.74
#